data_AF-A0A7C3E0C3-F1
#
_entry.id   AF-A0A7C3E0C3-F1
#
_cell.length_a   1.000
_cell.length_b   1.000
_cell.length_c   1.000
_cell.angle_alpha   90.00
_cell.angle_beta   90.00
_cell.angle_gamma   90.00
#
_symmetry.space_group_name_H-M   'P 1'
#
loop_
_entity.id
_entity.type
_entity.pdbx_description
1 polymer ?
#
loop_
_entity_poly.entity_id
_entity_poly.type
_entity_poly.pdbx_seq_one_letter_code
_entity_poly.pdbx_strand_id
1 'polypeptide(L)'
;MLPNFLLPDQIVRQNGSGPALDVSQHAGSVLSITLGINRIIEQESLDLSIYGSADGQTWGPKPIASFPQKFYCGVYNLLVDLSDHPDVKYIRCDWKVNRWGRGEPTPLFGLYVFVEPTQVRALSAAS
;
A
#
# COMPACT_ATOMS: atom_id res chain seq x y z
N MET A 1 18.32 -2.41 -7.06
CA MET A 1 18.02 -1.29 -6.15
C MET A 1 16.52 -1.05 -6.19
N LEU A 2 15.92 -0.58 -5.09
CA LEU A 2 14.63 -1.00 -4.48
C LEU A 2 14.82 -2.15 -3.48
N PRO A 3 14.08 -2.18 -2.35
CA PRO A 3 12.73 -1.62 -2.17
C PRO A 3 12.65 -0.09 -1.97
N ASN A 4 11.71 0.57 -2.66
CA ASN A 4 11.34 1.97 -2.40
C ASN A 4 10.19 1.94 -1.42
N PHE A 5 10.34 2.65 -0.30
CA PHE A 5 9.30 2.73 0.70
C PHE A 5 8.25 3.77 0.30
N LEU A 6 6.99 3.33 0.20
CA LEU A 6 5.82 4.22 0.26
C LEU A 6 5.61 4.71 1.68
N LEU A 7 6.02 3.91 2.66
CA LEU A 7 5.99 4.25 4.06
C LEU A 7 7.10 3.49 4.80
N PRO A 8 8.13 4.18 5.32
CA PRO A 8 9.10 3.55 6.21
C PRO A 8 8.43 2.98 7.46
N ASP A 9 9.10 2.07 8.15
CA ASP A 9 8.57 1.50 9.40
C ASP A 9 8.27 2.59 10.43
N GLN A 10 7.01 2.68 10.82
CA GLN A 10 6.53 3.66 11.78
C GLN A 10 5.28 3.18 12.51
N ILE A 11 4.99 3.84 13.64
CA ILE A 11 3.74 3.64 14.38
C ILE A 11 2.72 4.68 13.91
N VAL A 12 1.58 4.22 13.39
CA VAL A 12 0.43 5.04 13.06
C VAL A 12 -0.67 4.88 14.10
N ARG A 13 -1.31 6.01 14.46
CA ARG A 13 -2.37 6.10 15.48
C ARG A 13 -3.65 6.75 14.99
N GLN A 14 -3.63 7.24 13.75
CA GLN A 14 -4.74 7.93 13.11
C GLN A 14 -4.65 7.72 11.60
N ASN A 15 -5.73 8.05 10.90
CA ASN A 15 -5.79 8.02 9.44
C ASN A 15 -4.70 8.93 8.84
N GLY A 16 -4.19 8.57 7.67
CA GLY A 16 -3.15 9.35 7.03
C GLY A 16 -2.83 8.88 5.62
N SER A 17 -1.86 9.59 5.04
CA SER A 17 -1.34 9.36 3.69
C SER A 17 0.18 9.36 3.73
N GLY A 18 0.78 8.50 2.93
CA GLY A 18 2.22 8.46 2.72
C GLY A 18 2.69 9.53 1.73
N PRO A 19 4.00 9.71 1.59
CA PRO A 19 4.58 10.54 0.54
C PRO A 19 4.21 10.05 -0.86
N ALA A 20 4.23 10.98 -1.82
CA ALA A 20 4.17 10.64 -3.23
C ALA A 20 5.48 9.96 -3.66
N LEU A 21 5.37 8.82 -4.33
CA LEU A 21 6.48 8.10 -4.92
C LEU A 21 6.35 8.12 -6.44
N ASP A 22 7.38 8.63 -7.13
CA ASP A 22 7.47 8.57 -8.59
C ASP A 22 7.71 7.12 -9.05
N VAL A 23 6.80 6.63 -9.89
CA VAL A 23 6.85 5.32 -10.54
C VAL A 23 6.74 5.42 -12.06
N SER A 24 6.97 6.61 -12.62
CA SER A 24 6.88 6.86 -14.06
C SER A 24 7.80 5.96 -14.89
N GLN A 25 8.97 5.61 -14.36
CA GLN A 25 9.90 4.65 -14.97
C GLN A 25 9.35 3.21 -15.06
N HIS A 26 8.25 2.92 -14.36
CA HIS A 26 7.57 1.63 -14.32
C HIS A 26 6.18 1.68 -14.99
N ALA A 27 5.88 2.73 -15.76
CA ALA A 27 4.62 2.84 -16.50
C ALA A 27 4.37 1.60 -17.37
N GLY A 28 3.14 1.09 -17.35
CA GLY A 28 2.75 -0.11 -18.10
C GLY A 28 3.30 -1.44 -17.56
N SER A 29 3.85 -1.45 -16.33
CA SER A 29 4.32 -2.67 -15.67
C SER A 29 3.52 -3.01 -14.41
N VAL A 30 3.66 -4.25 -13.94
CA VAL A 30 3.06 -4.70 -12.68
C VAL A 30 4.02 -4.44 -11.52
N LEU A 31 3.52 -3.74 -10.51
CA LEU A 31 4.22 -3.50 -9.25
C LEU A 31 3.72 -4.48 -8.18
N SER A 32 4.63 -5.00 -7.35
CA SER A 32 4.28 -5.70 -6.11
C SER A 32 4.44 -4.74 -4.95
N ILE A 33 3.36 -4.54 -4.21
CA ILE A 33 3.32 -3.71 -3.01
C ILE A 33 3.25 -4.63 -1.80
N THR A 34 4.21 -4.47 -0.91
CA THR A 34 4.34 -5.26 0.31
C THR A 34 3.98 -4.40 1.51
N LEU A 35 2.99 -4.84 2.29
CA LEU A 35 2.62 -4.29 3.59
C LEU A 35 3.13 -5.23 4.68
N GLY A 36 4.01 -4.74 5.53
CA GLY A 36 4.38 -5.41 6.78
C GLY A 36 3.67 -4.74 7.96
N ILE A 37 3.02 -5.54 8.80
CA ILE A 37 2.47 -5.11 10.08
C ILE A 37 3.25 -5.84 11.18
N ASN A 38 4.02 -5.09 11.95
CA ASN A 38 4.91 -5.63 13.00
C ASN A 38 4.36 -5.44 14.41
N ARG A 39 3.38 -4.56 14.59
CA ARG A 39 2.78 -4.28 15.89
C ARG A 39 1.31 -3.94 15.74
N ILE A 40 0.50 -4.53 16.62
CA ILE A 40 -0.93 -4.25 16.78
C ILE A 40 -1.30 -4.30 18.26
N ILE A 41 -2.53 -3.90 18.56
CA ILE A 41 -3.25 -4.19 19.80
C ILE A 41 -4.57 -4.91 19.46
N GLU A 42 -5.27 -5.44 20.47
CA GLU A 42 -6.53 -6.16 20.21
C GLU A 42 -7.67 -5.22 19.78
N GLN A 43 -8.58 -5.71 18.94
CA GLN A 43 -9.84 -5.04 18.55
C GLN A 43 -9.63 -3.71 17.79
N GLU A 44 -8.80 -3.76 16.76
CA GLU A 44 -8.59 -2.69 15.81
C GLU A 44 -8.51 -3.22 14.37
N SER A 45 -8.68 -2.32 13.39
CA SER A 45 -8.57 -2.64 11.98
C SER A 45 -7.77 -1.59 11.22
N LEU A 46 -7.13 -2.05 10.15
CA LEU A 46 -6.38 -1.25 9.19
C LEU A 46 -6.95 -1.48 7.79
N ASP A 47 -7.38 -0.39 7.17
CA ASP A 47 -7.70 -0.34 5.74
C ASP A 47 -6.58 0.44 5.04
N LEU A 48 -5.85 -0.22 4.15
CA LEU A 48 -4.75 0.39 3.40
C LEU A 48 -5.00 0.28 1.90
N SER A 49 -4.92 1.42 1.23
CA SER A 49 -5.19 1.56 -0.20
C SER A 49 -4.07 2.32 -0.89
N ILE A 50 -3.91 2.07 -2.18
CA ILE A 50 -2.92 2.70 -3.03
C ILE A 50 -3.65 3.62 -3.99
N TYR A 51 -3.20 4.86 -4.05
CA TYR A 51 -3.75 5.87 -4.94
C TYR A 51 -2.74 6.21 -6.02
N GLY A 52 -3.24 6.46 -7.23
CA GLY A 52 -2.46 6.95 -8.36
C GLY A 52 -2.68 8.44 -8.58
N SER A 53 -1.66 9.10 -9.11
CA SER A 53 -1.65 10.52 -9.45
C SER A 53 -0.79 10.78 -10.69
N ALA A 54 -1.18 11.76 -11.51
CA ALA A 54 -0.41 12.20 -12.67
C ALA A 54 0.67 13.24 -12.31
N ASP A 55 0.48 13.98 -11.21
CA ASP A 55 1.28 15.15 -10.81
C ASP A 55 1.90 15.03 -9.40
N GLY A 56 1.57 13.98 -8.66
CA GLY A 56 2.02 13.73 -7.28
C GLY A 56 1.30 14.56 -6.22
N GLN A 57 0.31 15.38 -6.61
CA GLN A 57 -0.41 16.30 -5.72
C GLN A 57 -1.92 16.01 -5.71
N THR A 58 -2.48 15.76 -6.90
CA THR A 58 -3.89 15.47 -7.11
C THR A 58 -4.08 13.96 -7.23
N TRP A 59 -4.87 13.39 -6.34
CA TRP A 59 -5.08 11.93 -6.26
C TRP A 59 -6.47 11.57 -6.77
N GLY A 60 -6.57 10.46 -7.50
CA GLY A 60 -7.84 9.99 -8.05
C GLY A 60 -8.91 9.76 -6.96
N PRO A 61 -10.21 9.86 -7.31
CA PRO A 61 -11.31 9.71 -6.34
C PRO A 61 -11.44 8.28 -5.80
N LYS A 62 -10.83 7.30 -6.48
CA LYS A 62 -10.81 5.89 -6.10
C LYS A 62 -9.37 5.39 -6.04
N PRO A 63 -9.06 4.48 -5.11
CA PRO A 63 -7.77 3.81 -5.11
C PRO A 63 -7.61 2.94 -6.37
N ILE A 64 -6.37 2.80 -6.82
CA ILE A 64 -6.01 1.89 -7.93
C ILE A 64 -5.92 0.44 -7.42
N ALA A 65 -5.63 0.24 -6.13
CA ALA A 65 -5.67 -1.06 -5.48
C ALA A 65 -5.85 -0.92 -3.96
N SER A 66 -6.42 -1.93 -3.31
CA SER A 66 -6.62 -1.93 -1.86
C SER A 66 -6.31 -3.31 -1.28
N PHE A 67 -5.67 -3.34 -0.11
CA PHE A 67 -5.56 -4.57 0.65
C PHE A 67 -6.92 -4.90 1.28
N PRO A 68 -7.28 -6.20 1.41
CA PRO A 68 -8.35 -6.58 2.32
C PRO A 68 -8.03 -6.09 3.73
N GLN A 69 -9.05 -5.64 4.47
CA GLN A 69 -8.90 -5.10 5.82
C GLN A 69 -8.07 -6.03 6.72
N LYS A 70 -7.14 -5.45 7.49
CA LYS A 70 -6.20 -6.18 8.34
C LYS A 70 -6.48 -5.96 9.81
N PHE A 71 -6.26 -7.01 10.58
CA PHE A 71 -6.51 -7.07 12.03
C PHE A 71 -5.32 -7.68 12.80
N TYR A 72 -4.29 -8.16 12.09
CA TYR A 72 -3.21 -8.97 12.64
C TYR A 72 -1.85 -8.54 12.09
N CYS A 73 -0.79 -8.82 12.84
CA CYS A 73 0.57 -8.76 12.33
C CYS A 73 0.76 -9.75 11.17
N GLY A 74 1.65 -9.41 10.24
CA GLY A 74 1.95 -10.24 9.09
C GLY A 74 2.56 -9.45 7.93
N VAL A 75 2.93 -10.17 6.89
CA VAL A 75 3.38 -9.61 5.62
C VAL A 75 2.36 -9.94 4.55
N TYR A 76 1.90 -8.92 3.83
CA TYR A 76 0.85 -9.03 2.83
C TYR A 76 1.32 -8.42 1.51
N ASN A 77 0.96 -9.04 0.40
CA ASN A 77 1.30 -8.56 -0.94
C ASN A 77 0.06 -8.21 -1.75
N LEU A 78 0.18 -7.18 -2.57
CA LEU A 78 -0.83 -6.71 -3.51
C LEU A 78 -0.15 -6.37 -4.83
N LEU A 79 -0.66 -6.92 -5.93
CA LEU A 79 -0.20 -6.56 -7.26
C LEU A 79 -0.99 -5.37 -7.79
N VAL A 80 -0.30 -4.41 -8.40
CA VAL A 80 -0.87 -3.24 -9.05
C VAL A 80 -0.40 -3.22 -10.50
N ASP A 81 -1.33 -3.37 -11.42
CA ASP A 81 -1.02 -3.26 -12.85
C ASP A 81 -1.15 -1.81 -13.31
N LEU A 82 -0.01 -1.20 -13.68
CA LEU A 82 -0.01 0.17 -14.18
C LEU A 82 -0.42 0.26 -15.67
N SER A 83 -0.56 -0.86 -16.39
CA SER A 83 -1.09 -0.80 -17.76
C SER A 83 -2.55 -0.34 -17.82
N ASP A 84 -3.31 -0.64 -16.75
CA ASP A 84 -4.71 -0.21 -16.60
C ASP A 84 -4.83 1.26 -16.14
N HIS A 85 -3.70 1.90 -15.86
CA HIS A 85 -3.60 3.25 -15.32
C HIS A 85 -2.52 4.09 -16.03
N PRO A 86 -2.63 4.32 -17.36
CA PRO A 86 -1.56 4.91 -18.16
C PRO A 86 -1.18 6.35 -17.76
N ASP A 87 -2.09 7.09 -17.12
CA ASP A 87 -1.86 8.47 -16.68
C ASP A 87 -1.15 8.55 -15.31
N VAL A 88 -0.99 7.43 -14.61
CA VAL A 88 -0.39 7.39 -13.27
C VAL A 88 1.13 7.46 -13.36
N LYS A 89 1.70 8.52 -12.78
CA LYS A 89 3.15 8.73 -12.65
C LYS A 89 3.62 8.62 -11.20
N TYR A 90 2.74 8.90 -10.25
CA TYR A 90 3.01 8.85 -8.84
C TYR A 90 2.02 7.95 -8.14
N ILE A 91 2.50 7.22 -7.13
CA ILE A 91 1.64 6.46 -6.22
C ILE A 91 1.89 6.89 -4.77
N ARG A 92 0.89 6.68 -3.91
CA ARG A 92 1.05 6.76 -2.45
C ARG A 92 0.17 5.71 -1.79
N CYS A 93 0.46 5.40 -0.54
CA CYS A 93 -0.47 4.66 0.31
C CYS A 93 -1.30 5.59 1.18
N ASP A 94 -2.60 5.33 1.28
CA ASP A 94 -3.52 5.95 2.24
C ASP A 94 -3.99 4.87 3.20
N TRP A 95 -4.02 5.18 4.50
CA TRP A 95 -4.47 4.26 5.53
C TRP A 95 -5.58 4.87 6.38
N LYS A 96 -6.50 4.00 6.81
CA LYS A 96 -7.48 4.27 7.85
C LYS A 96 -7.32 3.25 8.96
N VAL A 97 -7.35 3.74 10.19
CA VAL A 97 -7.27 2.90 11.39
C VAL A 97 -8.53 3.09 12.21
N ASN A 98 -9.06 1.98 12.71
CA ASN A 98 -10.25 1.98 13.54
C ASN A 98 -10.03 1.11 14.78
N ARG A 99 -10.68 1.46 15.88
CA ARG A 99 -10.56 0.74 17.15
C ARG A 99 -11.91 0.69 17.86
N TRP A 100 -12.27 -0.49 18.35
CA TRP A 100 -13.55 -0.73 19.04
C TRP A 100 -13.39 -1.52 20.34
N GLY A 101 -12.15 -1.69 20.80
CA GLY A 101 -11.89 -2.44 22.03
C GLY A 101 -12.11 -1.65 23.32
N ARG A 102 -12.07 -2.37 24.44
CA ARG A 102 -12.10 -1.76 25.79
C ARG A 102 -10.71 -1.21 26.14
N GLY A 103 -10.64 -0.04 26.78
CA GLY A 103 -9.40 0.61 27.21
C GLY A 103 -9.09 1.87 26.41
N GLU A 104 -7.80 2.17 26.21
CA GLU A 104 -7.33 3.31 25.42
C GLU A 104 -8.00 3.30 24.02
N PRO A 105 -8.71 4.35 23.59
CA PRO A 105 -9.45 4.33 22.32
C PRO A 105 -8.57 4.57 21.10
N THR A 106 -7.31 4.95 21.28
CA THR A 106 -6.39 5.27 20.20
C THR A 106 -5.85 3.99 19.53
N PRO A 107 -6.04 3.80 18.21
CA PRO A 107 -5.42 2.70 17.45
C PRO A 107 -3.90 2.69 17.55
N LEU A 108 -3.27 1.52 17.35
CA LEU A 108 -1.81 1.39 17.31
C LEU A 108 -1.38 0.33 16.30
N PHE A 109 -1.01 0.76 15.11
CA PHE A 109 -0.37 -0.10 14.12
C PHE A 109 1.10 0.29 13.92
N GLY A 110 2.02 -0.64 14.10
CA GLY A 110 3.37 -0.55 13.58
C GLY A 110 3.41 -1.20 12.20
N LEU A 111 3.75 -0.42 11.17
CA LEU A 111 3.71 -0.89 9.79
C LEU A 111 4.73 -0.21 8.89
N TYR A 112 5.07 -0.88 7.80
CA TYR A 112 5.83 -0.35 6.67
C TYR A 112 5.18 -0.78 5.36
N VAL A 113 5.40 0.01 4.31
CA VAL A 113 4.95 -0.29 2.95
C VAL A 113 6.08 0.00 1.98
N PHE A 114 6.41 -0.97 1.13
CA PHE A 114 7.35 -0.77 0.05
C PHE A 114 6.84 -1.35 -1.27
N VAL A 115 7.45 -0.89 -2.36
CA VAL A 115 7.14 -1.32 -3.72
C VAL A 115 8.37 -1.90 -4.41
N GLU A 116 8.13 -2.95 -5.18
CA GLU A 116 9.10 -3.58 -6.07
C GLU A 116 8.49 -3.81 -7.45
N PRO A 117 9.26 -3.70 -8.54
CA PRO A 117 8.80 -4.06 -9.86
C PRO A 117 8.67 -5.58 -9.92
N THR A 118 7.53 -6.08 -10.40
CA THR A 118 7.35 -7.51 -10.60
C THR A 118 7.76 -7.86 -12.03
N GLN A 119 8.70 -8.79 -12.18
CA GLN A 119 8.80 -9.52 -13.43
C GLN A 119 7.66 -10.53 -13.43
N VAL A 120 6.55 -10.21 -14.11
CA VAL A 120 5.56 -11.24 -14.45
C VAL A 120 6.27 -12.15 -15.43
N ARG A 121 6.93 -13.19 -14.91
CA ARG A 121 7.43 -14.28 -15.73
C ARG A 121 6.16 -14.97 -16.22
N ALA A 122 5.74 -14.66 -17.45
CA ALA A 122 4.70 -15.41 -18.11
C ALA A 122 5.11 -16.88 -17.99
N LEU A 123 4.40 -17.65 -17.16
CA LEU A 123 4.50 -19.09 -17.17
C LEU A 123 3.93 -19.48 -18.52
N SER A 124 4.81 -19.66 -19.51
CA SER A 124 4.48 -20.39 -20.71
C SER A 124 4.05 -21.77 -20.24
N ALA A 125 2.74 -22.01 -20.17
CA ALA A 125 2.22 -23.36 -20.06
C ALA A 125 2.74 -24.09 -21.30
N ALA A 126 3.64 -25.04 -21.06
CA ALA A 126 4.17 -25.91 -22.08
C ALA A 126 3.02 -26.70 -22.71
N SER A 127 3.16 -26.89 -24.02
CA SER A 127 2.24 -27.50 -24.98
C SER A 127 1.71 -28.88 -24.60
#